data_AF-A0A359D574-F1
#
_entry.id   AF-A0A359D574-F1
#
_cell.length_a   1.000
_cell.length_b   1.000
_cell.length_c   1.000
_cell.angle_alpha   90.00
_cell.angle_beta   90.00
_cell.angle_gamma   90.00
#
_symmetry.space_group_name_H-M   'P 1'
#
loop_
_entity.id
_entity.type
_entity.pdbx_description
1 polymer ?
#
loop_
_entity_poly.entity_id
_entity_poly.type
_entity_poly.pdbx_seq_one_letter_code
_entity_poly.pdbx_strand_id
1 'polypeptide(L)'
;MNPSQTAPSKPKLAISACLLGAEVRYNGGHKESRLCSRTLSDYFEFVPLCPEVAIGLGIPRQPIRLVGDPSAPRAVGTVHSELDVT
;
A
#
# COMPACT_ATOMS: atom_id res chain seq x y z
N MET A 1 39.02 -1.42 -26.31
CA MET A 1 38.35 -0.68 -25.22
C MET A 1 36.89 -1.07 -25.24
N ASN A 2 36.39 -1.71 -24.18
CA ASN A 2 34.95 -1.80 -23.96
C ASN A 2 34.69 -2.08 -22.47
N PRO A 3 34.50 -1.05 -21.63
CA PRO A 3 34.02 -1.27 -20.28
C PRO A 3 32.49 -1.37 -20.38
N SER A 4 31.98 -2.61 -20.44
CA SER A 4 30.57 -2.85 -20.14
C SER A 4 30.35 -2.55 -18.65
N GLN A 5 30.11 -1.28 -18.34
CA GLN A 5 29.68 -0.84 -17.02
C GLN A 5 28.17 -1.09 -16.94
N THR A 6 27.78 -2.21 -16.35
CA THR A 6 26.41 -2.39 -15.85
C THR A 6 26.20 -1.40 -14.71
N ALA A 7 25.39 -0.37 -14.93
CA ALA A 7 24.92 0.49 -13.85
C ALA A 7 24.27 -0.38 -12.74
N PRO A 8 24.46 -0.06 -11.45
CA PRO A 8 23.84 -0.83 -10.37
C PRO A 8 22.32 -0.76 -10.51
N SER A 9 21.66 -1.92 -10.56
CA SER A 9 20.19 -2.01 -10.59
C SER A 9 19.62 -1.46 -9.29
N LYS A 10 18.63 -0.57 -9.37
CA LYS A 10 17.91 -0.06 -8.19
C LYS A 10 17.27 -1.24 -7.44
N PRO A 11 17.40 -1.34 -6.10
CA PRO A 11 16.72 -2.35 -5.33
C PRO A 11 15.20 -2.22 -5.45
N LYS A 12 14.51 -3.37 -5.53
CA LYS A 12 13.04 -3.43 -5.56
C LYS A 12 12.48 -3.26 -4.16
N LEU A 13 11.49 -2.40 -4.01
CA LEU A 13 10.83 -2.15 -2.73
C LEU A 13 9.32 -2.15 -2.88
N ALA A 14 8.65 -3.03 -2.13
CA ALA A 14 7.20 -3.03 -2.03
C ALA A 14 6.71 -1.74 -1.35
N ILE A 15 5.66 -1.12 -1.90
CA ILE A 15 5.08 0.11 -1.36
C ILE A 15 3.55 0.08 -1.47
N SER A 16 2.86 0.67 -0.49
CA SER A 16 1.42 0.87 -0.55
C SER A 16 1.06 1.65 -1.82
N ALA A 17 0.28 1.06 -2.72
CA ALA A 17 -0.03 1.62 -4.04
C ALA A 17 -0.65 3.02 -3.97
N CYS A 18 -1.43 3.30 -2.92
CA CYS A 18 -2.02 4.62 -2.69
C CYS A 18 -0.99 5.74 -2.47
N LEU A 19 0.24 5.41 -2.02
CA LEU A 19 1.35 6.36 -1.88
C LEU A 19 1.96 6.77 -3.22
N LEU A 20 1.73 5.99 -4.28
CA LEU A 20 2.14 6.31 -5.65
C LEU A 20 1.00 6.90 -6.48
N GLY A 21 -0.15 7.22 -5.86
CA GLY A 21 -1.27 7.87 -6.54
C GLY A 21 -2.37 6.92 -7.02
N ALA A 22 -2.27 5.61 -6.77
CA ALA A 22 -3.36 4.70 -7.11
C ALA A 22 -4.59 4.96 -6.23
N GLU A 23 -5.76 5.04 -6.85
CA GLU A 23 -7.06 5.33 -6.20
C GLU A 23 -7.65 4.09 -5.49
N VAL A 24 -6.86 3.47 -4.61
CA VAL A 24 -7.19 2.19 -3.96
C VAL A 24 -7.63 2.32 -2.49
N ARG A 25 -7.71 3.55 -1.98
CA ARG A 25 -8.15 3.78 -0.59
C ARG A 25 -9.62 3.46 -0.40
N TYR A 26 -10.03 3.26 0.85
CA TYR A 26 -11.43 2.96 1.21
C TYR A 26 -12.42 3.99 0.66
N ASN A 27 -12.01 5.25 0.54
CA ASN A 27 -12.83 6.36 0.05
C ASN A 27 -12.75 6.57 -1.48
N GLY A 28 -12.13 5.65 -2.23
CA GLY A 28 -11.94 5.78 -3.67
C GLY A 28 -10.87 6.79 -4.10
N GLY A 29 -10.11 7.34 -3.15
CA GLY A 29 -9.01 8.26 -3.44
C GLY A 29 -7.63 7.61 -3.33
N HIS A 30 -6.60 8.45 -3.36
CA HIS A 30 -5.21 8.08 -3.13
C HIS A 30 -4.60 8.89 -1.97
N LYS A 31 -3.32 8.66 -1.66
CA LYS A 31 -2.55 9.43 -0.68
C LYS A 31 -1.13 9.60 -1.19
N GLU A 32 -0.99 10.21 -2.37
CA GLU A 32 0.30 10.32 -3.05
C GLU A 32 1.31 11.02 -2.12
N SER A 33 2.46 10.38 -1.95
CA SER A 33 3.58 10.91 -1.18
C SER A 33 4.65 11.37 -2.16
N ARG A 34 4.83 12.69 -2.27
CA ARG A 34 5.88 13.27 -3.12
C ARG A 34 7.28 12.80 -2.78
N LEU A 35 7.53 12.50 -1.49
CA LEU A 35 8.78 11.88 -1.05
C LEU A 35 8.99 10.53 -1.76
N CYS A 36 7.95 9.70 -1.81
CA CYS A 36 8.02 8.39 -2.47
C CYS A 36 8.03 8.53 -4.00
N SER A 37 7.07 9.24 -4.58
CA SER A 37 6.87 9.32 -6.03
C SER A 37 7.97 10.08 -6.76
N ARG A 38 8.63 11.04 -6.10
CA ARG A 38 9.65 11.91 -6.73
C ARG A 38 11.05 11.68 -6.22
N THR A 39 11.26 11.66 -4.91
CA THR A 39 12.63 11.65 -4.35
C THR A 39 13.16 10.23 -4.23
N LEU A 40 12.39 9.32 -3.64
CA LEU A 40 12.86 7.96 -3.37
C LEU A 40 12.80 7.07 -4.63
N SER A 41 12.01 7.43 -5.64
CA SER A 41 11.98 6.74 -6.94
C SER A 41 13.30 6.84 -7.71
N ASP A 42 14.14 7.82 -7.37
CA ASP A 42 15.52 7.91 -7.89
C ASP A 42 16.42 6.80 -7.35
N TYR A 43 16.08 6.20 -6.20
CA TYR A 43 16.90 5.20 -5.51
C TYR A 43 16.31 3.78 -5.56
N PHE A 44 14.99 3.65 -5.66
CA PHE A 44 14.29 2.37 -5.61
C PHE A 44 13.44 2.10 -6.85
N GLU A 45 13.31 0.82 -7.22
CA GLU A 45 12.25 0.36 -8.11
C GLU A 45 11.04 -0.03 -7.24
N PHE A 46 10.01 0.81 -7.23
CA PHE A 46 8.84 0.55 -6.41
C PHE A 46 7.92 -0.52 -7.03
N VAL A 47 7.48 -1.47 -6.19
CA VAL A 47 6.47 -2.47 -6.51
C VAL A 47 5.18 -2.11 -5.77
N PRO A 48 4.20 -1.44 -6.43
CA PRO A 48 2.97 -1.01 -5.78
C PRO A 48 2.07 -2.20 -5.42
N LEU A 49 1.55 -2.21 -4.20
CA LEU A 49 0.53 -3.19 -3.78
C LEU A 49 -0.50 -2.57 -2.82
N CYS A 50 -1.72 -3.09 -2.84
CA CYS A 50 -2.74 -2.78 -1.84
C CYS A 50 -3.23 -4.09 -1.23
N PRO A 51 -2.90 -4.40 0.04
CA PRO A 51 -3.27 -5.69 0.63
C PRO A 51 -4.79 -5.87 0.68
N GLU A 52 -5.53 -4.81 1.00
CA GLU A 52 -6.99 -4.83 1.08
C GLU A 52 -7.64 -5.21 -0.26
N VAL A 53 -7.16 -4.63 -1.37
CA VAL A 53 -7.66 -5.00 -2.72
C VAL A 53 -7.19 -6.39 -3.12
N ALA A 54 -5.96 -6.76 -2.77
CA ALA A 54 -5.40 -8.08 -3.11
C ALA A 54 -6.16 -9.24 -2.45
N ILE A 55 -6.75 -9.02 -1.27
CA ILE A 55 -7.64 -9.99 -0.61
C ILE A 55 -9.12 -9.82 -0.99
N GLY A 56 -9.44 -8.93 -1.94
CA GLY A 56 -10.77 -8.82 -2.55
C GLY A 56 -11.69 -7.72 -2.02
N LEU A 57 -11.22 -6.82 -1.15
CA LEU A 57 -12.06 -5.70 -0.71
C LEU A 57 -12.22 -4.68 -1.86
N GLY A 58 -13.45 -4.17 -2.00
CA GLY A 58 -13.81 -3.22 -3.07
C GLY A 58 -13.25 -1.81 -2.91
N ILE A 59 -13.48 -0.99 -3.93
CA ILE A 59 -13.21 0.46 -3.94
C ILE A 59 -14.49 1.15 -4.46
N PRO A 60 -15.15 2.03 -3.69
CA PRO A 60 -14.92 2.32 -2.27
C PRO A 60 -15.35 1.15 -1.37
N ARG A 61 -14.98 1.22 -0.09
CA ARG A 61 -15.35 0.26 0.97
C ARG A 61 -15.49 0.96 2.32
N GLN A 62 -16.19 0.33 3.25
CA GLN A 62 -16.28 0.83 4.62
C GLN A 62 -14.92 0.73 5.33
N PRO A 63 -14.52 1.74 6.12
CA PRO A 63 -13.28 1.68 6.87
C PRO A 63 -13.36 0.63 7.99
N ILE A 64 -12.26 -0.10 8.17
CA ILE A 64 -12.10 -1.12 9.22
C ILE A 64 -10.97 -0.71 10.18
N ARG A 65 -10.99 -1.25 11.39
CA ARG A 65 -9.95 -1.04 12.40
C ARG A 65 -9.60 -2.36 13.08
N LEU A 66 -8.34 -2.50 13.48
CA LEU A 66 -7.88 -3.63 14.29
C LEU A 66 -8.12 -3.35 15.77
N VAL A 67 -8.69 -4.31 16.50
CA VAL A 67 -8.96 -4.23 17.94
C VAL A 67 -8.56 -5.52 18.65
N GLY A 68 -8.28 -5.45 19.96
CA GLY A 68 -7.95 -6.62 20.78
C GLY A 68 -6.45 -6.89 20.87
N ASP A 69 -6.08 -8.17 20.92
CA ASP A 69 -4.70 -8.62 21.08
C ASP A 69 -3.87 -8.34 19.81
N PRO A 70 -2.72 -7.65 19.88
CA PRO A 70 -1.87 -7.39 18.72
C PRO A 70 -1.35 -8.64 17.99
N SER A 71 -1.24 -9.78 18.69
CA SER A 71 -0.82 -11.06 18.10
C SER A 71 -1.94 -11.76 17.32
N ALA A 72 -3.20 -11.42 17.63
CA ALA A 72 -4.39 -11.96 16.98
C ALA A 72 -5.53 -10.91 16.98
N PRO A 73 -5.39 -9.82 16.22
CA PRO A 73 -6.35 -8.73 16.26
C PRO A 73 -7.62 -9.13 15.51
N ARG A 74 -8.76 -8.57 15.94
CA ARG A 74 -10.00 -8.61 15.19
C ARG A 74 -10.09 -7.40 14.27
N ALA A 75 -10.49 -7.61 13.02
CA ALA A 75 -10.79 -6.54 12.08
C ALA A 75 -12.28 -6.23 12.12
N VAL A 76 -12.65 -5.05 12.63
CA VAL A 76 -14.05 -4.65 12.78
C VAL A 76 -14.37 -3.38 12.00
N GLY A 77 -15.63 -3.21 11.61
CA GLY A 77 -16.12 -1.98 11.00
C GLY A 77 -15.92 -0.77 11.91
N THR A 78 -15.49 0.36 11.35
CA THR A 78 -15.33 1.61 12.12
C THR A 78 -16.67 2.29 12.40
N VAL A 79 -17.61 2.19 11.44
CA VAL A 79 -18.96 2.75 11.57
C VAL A 79 -19.89 1.77 12.31
N HIS A 80 -19.83 0.49 11.93
CA HIS A 80 -20.61 -0.61 12.50
C HIS A 80 -19.64 -1.62 13.14
N SER A 81 -19.38 -1.47 14.43
CA SER A 81 -18.39 -2.30 15.15
C SER A 81 -18.81 -3.77 15.34
N GLU A 82 -20.09 -4.05 15.12
CA GLU A 82 -20.69 -5.38 15.05
C GLU A 82 -20.31 -6.14 13.78
N LEU A 83 -19.86 -5.44 12.73
CA LEU A 83 -19.33 -6.05 11.52
C LEU A 83 -17.90 -6.54 11.79
N ASP A 84 -17.73 -7.85 11.91
CA ASP A 84 -16.44 -8.53 12.00
C ASP A 84 -16.03 -9.07 10.63
N VAL A 85 -14.84 -8.68 10.15
CA VAL A 85 -14.30 -9.05 8.83
C VAL A 85 -13.00 -9.84 8.92
N THR A 86 -12.68 -10.35 10.12
CA THR A 86 -11.51 -11.20 10.37
C THR A 86 -11.67 -12.58 9.73
#